data_AF-A0A542HM00-F1
#
_entry.id   AF-A0A542HM00-F1
#
_cell.length_a   1.000
_cell.length_b   1.000
_cell.length_c   1.000
_cell.angle_alpha   90.00
_cell.angle_beta   90.00
_cell.angle_gamma   90.00
#
_symmetry.space_group_name_H-M   'P 1'
#
loop_
_entity.id
_entity.type
_entity.pdbx_description
1 polymer ?
#
loop_
_entity_poly.entity_id
_entity_poly.type
_entity_poly.pdbx_seq_one_letter_code
_entity_poly.pdbx_strand_id
1 'polypeptide(L)'
;MPSPALYDQVRRLRQESPDGLPPGRGFDLPADSSTDLRTGFPADLPSERPETRLSRREMAGVVREALNPLPEDPATLHRRFAELGVRGRHRNLIGSAVAALPLPADEHATARALARQLTRTGSTVPAVTAGLALLTRLGEPEDVPYLSTLGLLRSLTGPAVQALDALDRRSAAVLWLVTSVSRGELRPLVRALGAGDDRAVRSELVAFRAEPRFLGATTARRIAEAARLPDLLAGHPADPALLARVARLLVRMGCASDNTTELLTYREAPAVYETVVTRAGLLPPTVEQHATLLSLALDLSSGPGVLLDWPSGCRETLLASLGRQLAEPSWTATATAGLAPDGPADVARRLRADWIRRTGRRPFRRPAAPDMGLRVEIVAGDPVDRAPVETRVLVDGRPLVPAVFAHGPAHSPEELLDEGLLRAGPEPRRVRLAEAWCSEGCCGALHVTIRRDGDRVVWEDWRRPPPPGSRGPAPELPVLRFDATAYDAEIARAEEDRAWAWPARTVARLIKAGLVERPELLSRWDARRGWISTGHEEPDTAQVHFWYQPGLGAGRPEGDPLVFRWTVPDDGTPPEAQAAAALRRLAEEDPKSYSRVSGGTRKRAEELGYTWPFDG
;
A
#
# COMPACT_ATOMS: atom_id res chain seq x y z
N MET A 1 -21.24 -26.51 -33.92
CA MET A 1 -20.44 -25.35 -34.39
C MET A 1 -19.29 -25.17 -33.42
N PRO A 2 -18.02 -25.10 -33.87
CA PRO A 2 -16.90 -24.85 -32.96
C PRO A 2 -17.08 -23.48 -32.28
N SER A 3 -16.85 -23.41 -30.97
CA SER A 3 -16.89 -22.14 -30.24
C SER A 3 -15.85 -21.17 -30.83
N PRO A 4 -16.21 -19.91 -31.10
CA PRO A 4 -15.26 -18.96 -31.69
C PRO A 4 -14.07 -18.71 -30.77
N ALA A 5 -12.90 -18.44 -31.34
CA ALA A 5 -11.70 -18.11 -30.58
C ALA A 5 -11.96 -16.91 -29.65
N LEU A 6 -11.47 -16.96 -28.41
CA LEU A 6 -11.69 -15.88 -27.44
C LEU A 6 -11.12 -14.55 -27.93
N TYR A 7 -9.99 -14.58 -28.63
CA TYR A 7 -9.39 -13.39 -29.24
C TYR A 7 -10.37 -12.67 -30.19
N ASP A 8 -11.02 -13.40 -31.09
CA ASP A 8 -11.98 -12.82 -32.05
C ASP A 8 -13.25 -12.32 -31.36
N GLN A 9 -13.70 -12.99 -30.30
CA GLN A 9 -14.83 -12.52 -29.49
C GLN A 9 -14.54 -11.16 -28.86
N VAL A 10 -13.35 -10.98 -28.28
CA VAL A 10 -12.96 -9.70 -27.66
C VAL A 10 -12.83 -8.59 -28.67
N ARG A 11 -12.30 -8.88 -29.86
CA ARG A 11 -12.22 -7.89 -30.94
C ARG A 11 -13.60 -7.37 -31.33
N ARG A 12 -14.62 -8.25 -31.41
CA ARG A 12 -16.01 -7.84 -31.64
C ARG A 12 -16.56 -6.98 -30.51
N LEU A 13 -16.41 -7.42 -29.25
CA LEU A 13 -16.86 -6.66 -28.08
C LEU A 13 -16.23 -5.26 -28.00
N ARG A 14 -14.96 -5.14 -28.39
CA ARG A 14 -14.25 -3.87 -28.46
C ARG A 14 -14.80 -2.95 -29.57
N GLN A 15 -15.17 -3.50 -30.73
CA GLN A 15 -15.77 -2.74 -31.83
C GLN A 15 -17.19 -2.27 -31.48
N GLU A 16 -17.92 -3.05 -30.69
CA GLU A 16 -19.27 -2.72 -30.23
C GLU A 16 -19.27 -1.68 -29.08
N SER A 17 -18.13 -1.47 -28.41
CA SER A 17 -18.02 -0.48 -27.35
C SER A 17 -17.91 0.95 -27.90
N PRO A 18 -18.75 1.90 -27.43
CA PRO A 18 -18.80 3.28 -27.95
C PRO A 18 -17.47 4.03 -27.93
N ASP A 19 -16.61 3.74 -26.94
CA ASP A 19 -15.29 4.37 -26.79
C ASP A 19 -14.14 3.37 -26.92
N GLY A 20 -14.41 2.15 -27.40
CA GLY A 20 -13.42 1.10 -27.58
C GLY A 20 -12.80 0.58 -26.27
N LEU A 21 -13.37 0.94 -25.12
CA LEU A 21 -12.98 0.48 -23.78
C LEU A 21 -14.02 -0.49 -23.20
N PRO A 22 -13.61 -1.50 -22.41
CA PRO A 22 -14.56 -2.34 -21.72
C PRO A 22 -15.35 -1.58 -20.64
N PRO A 23 -16.53 -2.07 -20.23
CA PRO A 23 -17.15 -1.65 -18.99
C PRO A 23 -16.19 -1.92 -17.81
N GLY A 24 -16.36 -1.19 -16.70
CA GLY A 24 -15.45 -1.29 -15.55
C GLY A 24 -15.28 -2.75 -15.10
N ARG A 25 -14.02 -3.20 -14.95
CA ARG A 25 -13.57 -4.61 -14.70
C ARG A 25 -13.36 -5.50 -15.92
N GLY A 26 -13.49 -5.00 -17.14
CA GLY A 26 -13.29 -5.79 -18.37
C GLY A 26 -14.59 -6.31 -18.98
N PHE A 27 -14.50 -6.91 -20.16
CA PHE A 27 -15.63 -7.57 -20.81
C PHE A 27 -15.93 -8.92 -20.14
N ASP A 28 -17.21 -9.22 -19.97
CA ASP A 28 -17.69 -10.55 -19.60
C ASP A 28 -17.89 -11.41 -20.86
N LEU A 29 -17.72 -12.73 -20.74
CA LEU A 29 -17.99 -13.65 -21.85
C LEU A 29 -19.51 -13.87 -21.98
N PRO A 30 -20.07 -13.91 -23.21
CA PRO A 30 -21.51 -14.06 -23.44
C PRO A 30 -22.19 -15.34 -22.89
N ALA A 31 -21.45 -16.24 -22.24
CA ALA A 31 -21.96 -17.50 -21.68
C ALA A 31 -21.79 -17.66 -20.15
N ASP A 32 -21.21 -16.66 -19.46
CA ASP A 32 -20.97 -16.70 -18.01
C ASP A 32 -22.09 -16.02 -17.18
N SER A 33 -23.28 -15.85 -17.76
CA SER A 33 -24.49 -15.38 -17.05
C SER A 33 -25.19 -16.47 -16.21
N SER A 34 -24.52 -17.60 -15.93
CA SER A 34 -24.99 -18.56 -14.93
C SER A 34 -24.45 -18.20 -13.54
N THR A 35 -25.26 -17.42 -12.83
CA THR A 35 -25.53 -17.58 -11.39
C THR A 35 -24.32 -17.81 -10.48
N ASP A 36 -23.62 -16.72 -10.11
CA ASP A 36 -22.86 -16.67 -8.84
C ASP A 36 -22.88 -15.26 -8.23
N LEU A 37 -23.98 -14.53 -8.43
CA LEU A 37 -24.35 -13.42 -7.56
C LEU A 37 -25.02 -13.99 -6.30
N ARG A 38 -24.26 -13.98 -5.20
CA ARG A 38 -24.78 -14.06 -3.83
C ARG A 38 -25.74 -12.89 -3.58
N THR A 39 -27.00 -13.03 -3.95
CA THR A 39 -28.13 -12.24 -3.44
C THR A 39 -29.41 -13.08 -3.50
N GLY A 40 -29.90 -13.50 -2.33
CA GLY A 40 -31.27 -13.97 -2.09
C GLY A 40 -31.61 -15.39 -2.55
N PHE A 41 -31.53 -16.38 -1.66
CA PHE A 41 -32.27 -17.63 -1.81
C PHE A 41 -33.63 -17.51 -1.08
N PRO A 42 -34.76 -17.81 -1.73
CA PRO A 42 -35.84 -18.55 -1.10
C PRO A 42 -35.41 -20.03 -0.99
N ALA A 43 -35.70 -20.65 0.14
CA ALA A 43 -35.51 -22.08 0.37
C ALA A 43 -36.40 -22.91 -0.56
N ASP A 44 -36.00 -24.16 -0.75
CA ASP A 44 -36.76 -25.27 -1.35
C ASP A 44 -36.62 -25.53 -2.86
N LEU A 45 -35.46 -26.05 -3.26
CA LEU A 45 -35.37 -27.09 -4.30
C LEU A 45 -34.30 -28.13 -3.91
N PRO A 46 -34.51 -29.44 -4.19
CA PRO A 46 -33.60 -30.50 -3.77
C PRO A 46 -32.28 -30.42 -4.55
N SER A 47 -31.18 -30.30 -3.82
CA SER A 47 -29.83 -30.28 -4.39
C SER A 47 -29.49 -31.61 -5.05
N GLU A 48 -29.19 -31.60 -6.35
CA GLU A 48 -28.41 -32.66 -6.98
C GLU A 48 -27.04 -32.79 -6.29
N ARG A 49 -26.55 -34.03 -6.26
CA ARG A 49 -25.47 -34.58 -5.42
C ARG A 49 -24.23 -33.67 -5.28
N PRO A 50 -23.58 -33.64 -4.11
CA PRO A 50 -22.31 -32.92 -3.95
C PRO A 50 -21.20 -33.70 -4.67
N GLU A 51 -20.80 -33.24 -5.86
CA GLU A 51 -19.52 -33.63 -6.45
C GLU A 51 -18.42 -33.38 -5.40
N THR A 52 -17.70 -34.44 -5.00
CA THR A 52 -16.53 -34.37 -4.14
C THR A 52 -15.56 -33.33 -4.68
N ARG A 53 -15.55 -32.13 -4.08
CA ARG A 53 -14.66 -31.04 -4.48
C ARG A 53 -13.23 -31.44 -4.08
N LEU A 54 -12.41 -31.78 -5.09
CA LEU A 54 -10.98 -31.97 -4.92
C LEU A 54 -10.38 -30.79 -4.15
N SER A 55 -9.47 -31.09 -3.21
CA SER A 55 -8.69 -30.08 -2.53
C SER A 55 -7.83 -29.29 -3.52
N ARG A 56 -7.43 -28.07 -3.14
CA ARG A 56 -6.57 -27.22 -3.97
C ARG A 56 -5.27 -27.91 -4.39
N ARG A 57 -4.72 -28.77 -3.52
CA ARG A 57 -3.48 -29.53 -3.78
C ARG A 57 -3.70 -30.64 -4.80
N GLU A 58 -4.80 -31.37 -4.71
CA GLU A 58 -5.18 -32.41 -5.68
C GLU A 58 -5.44 -31.79 -7.05
N MET A 59 -6.21 -30.71 -7.10
CA MET A 59 -6.47 -29.99 -8.36
C MET A 59 -5.18 -29.43 -8.99
N ALA A 60 -4.21 -28.99 -8.19
CA ALA A 60 -2.91 -28.58 -8.70
C ALA A 60 -2.12 -29.76 -9.32
N GLY A 61 -2.30 -30.98 -8.79
CA GLY A 61 -1.77 -32.21 -9.38
C GLY A 61 -2.40 -32.50 -10.74
N VAL A 62 -3.73 -32.45 -10.81
CA VAL A 62 -4.51 -32.66 -12.05
C VAL A 62 -4.11 -31.68 -13.16
N VAL A 63 -3.97 -30.39 -12.83
CA VAL A 63 -3.53 -29.37 -13.80
C VAL A 63 -2.10 -29.65 -14.29
N ARG A 64 -1.22 -30.13 -13.42
CA ARG A 64 0.16 -30.49 -13.80
C ARG A 64 0.18 -31.71 -14.72
N GLU A 65 -0.65 -32.71 -14.44
CA GLU A 65 -0.81 -33.90 -15.28
C GLU A 65 -1.31 -33.53 -16.69
N ALA A 66 -2.29 -32.64 -16.79
CA ALA A 66 -2.78 -32.16 -18.08
C ALA A 66 -1.67 -31.50 -18.94
N LEU A 67 -0.73 -30.82 -18.29
CA LEU A 67 0.34 -30.04 -18.90
C LEU A 67 1.65 -30.80 -19.11
N ASN A 68 1.84 -32.00 -18.52
CA ASN A 68 3.11 -32.71 -18.54
C ASN A 68 2.95 -34.15 -19.10
N PRO A 69 3.60 -34.49 -20.24
CA PRO A 69 4.41 -33.61 -21.09
C PRO A 69 3.54 -32.55 -21.77
N LEU A 70 4.18 -31.43 -22.14
CA LEU A 70 3.50 -30.34 -22.83
C LEU A 70 3.00 -30.86 -24.20
N PRO A 71 1.70 -30.74 -24.51
CA PRO A 71 1.16 -31.25 -25.77
C PRO A 71 1.68 -30.44 -26.96
N GLU A 72 1.86 -31.09 -28.11
CA GLU A 72 2.35 -30.44 -29.34
C GLU A 72 1.31 -29.53 -30.00
N ASP A 73 0.01 -29.76 -29.72
CA ASP A 73 -1.09 -29.02 -30.33
C ASP A 73 -2.14 -28.53 -29.30
N PRO A 74 -2.85 -27.42 -29.59
CA PRO A 74 -3.88 -26.87 -28.72
C PRO A 74 -5.07 -27.80 -28.49
N ALA A 75 -5.48 -28.58 -29.49
CA ALA A 75 -6.67 -29.41 -29.41
C ALA A 75 -6.49 -30.53 -28.39
N THR A 76 -5.28 -31.08 -28.28
CA THR A 76 -4.90 -32.03 -27.24
C THR A 76 -4.98 -31.40 -25.84
N LEU A 77 -4.46 -30.18 -25.65
CA LEU A 77 -4.56 -29.52 -24.34
C LEU A 77 -6.00 -29.21 -23.94
N HIS A 78 -6.80 -28.73 -24.91
CA HIS A 78 -8.23 -28.50 -24.71
C HIS A 78 -8.96 -29.78 -24.27
N ARG A 79 -8.68 -30.90 -24.91
CA ARG A 79 -9.27 -32.20 -24.58
C ARG A 79 -8.87 -32.65 -23.18
N ARG A 80 -7.57 -32.60 -22.83
CA ARG A 80 -7.07 -32.95 -21.49
C ARG A 80 -7.71 -32.11 -20.40
N PHE A 81 -7.82 -30.79 -20.60
CA PHE A 81 -8.50 -29.91 -19.64
C PHE A 81 -9.99 -30.24 -19.48
N ALA A 82 -10.68 -30.60 -20.57
CA ALA A 82 -12.08 -31.01 -20.50
C ALA A 82 -12.26 -32.34 -19.75
N GLU A 83 -11.48 -33.36 -20.10
CA GLU A 83 -11.50 -34.70 -19.47
C GLU A 83 -11.18 -34.63 -17.98
N LEU A 84 -10.25 -33.76 -17.59
CA LEU A 84 -9.80 -33.60 -16.21
C LEU A 84 -10.59 -32.54 -15.42
N GLY A 85 -11.66 -31.98 -16.00
CA GLY A 85 -12.54 -31.03 -15.30
C GLY A 85 -11.88 -29.68 -14.97
N VAL A 86 -10.85 -29.27 -15.71
CA VAL A 86 -10.15 -28.00 -15.50
C VAL A 86 -11.00 -26.85 -16.07
N ARG A 87 -11.48 -25.96 -15.20
CA ARG A 87 -12.38 -24.83 -15.55
C ARG A 87 -11.72 -23.46 -15.32
N GLY A 88 -12.36 -22.38 -15.79
CA GLY A 88 -11.83 -21.00 -15.67
C GLY A 88 -11.56 -20.52 -14.23
N ARG A 89 -12.25 -21.10 -13.24
CA ARG A 89 -11.95 -20.88 -11.80
C ARG A 89 -10.57 -21.38 -11.38
N HIS A 90 -9.96 -22.32 -12.12
CA HIS A 90 -8.64 -22.90 -11.84
C HIS A 90 -7.48 -22.11 -12.47
N ARG A 91 -7.72 -20.93 -13.09
CA ARG A 91 -6.70 -20.11 -13.78
C ARG A 91 -5.41 -19.86 -12.99
N ASN A 92 -5.51 -19.60 -11.68
CA ASN A 92 -4.34 -19.38 -10.83
C ASN A 92 -3.50 -20.66 -10.68
N LEU A 93 -4.15 -21.84 -10.68
CA LEU A 93 -3.45 -23.14 -10.64
C LEU A 93 -2.77 -23.44 -11.98
N ILE A 94 -3.42 -23.10 -13.11
CA ILE A 94 -2.84 -23.24 -14.46
C ILE A 94 -1.57 -22.42 -14.59
N GLY A 95 -1.65 -21.12 -14.32
CA GLY A 95 -0.46 -20.25 -14.31
C GLY A 95 0.60 -20.75 -13.34
N SER A 96 0.19 -21.37 -12.24
CA SER A 96 1.13 -21.97 -11.29
C SER A 96 1.86 -23.19 -11.82
N ALA A 97 1.13 -24.11 -12.43
CA ALA A 97 1.69 -25.32 -13.01
C ALA A 97 2.63 -24.98 -14.16
N VAL A 98 2.23 -24.09 -15.07
CA VAL A 98 3.08 -23.65 -16.19
C VAL A 98 4.38 -23.01 -15.72
N ALA A 99 4.35 -22.17 -14.68
CA ALA A 99 5.56 -21.57 -14.11
C ALA A 99 6.54 -22.62 -13.55
N ALA A 100 6.02 -23.75 -13.06
CA ALA A 100 6.81 -24.84 -12.50
C ALA A 100 7.20 -25.93 -13.53
N LEU A 101 6.76 -25.82 -14.79
CA LEU A 101 7.11 -26.80 -15.82
C LEU A 101 8.62 -26.73 -16.12
N PRO A 102 9.33 -27.87 -16.10
CA PRO A 102 10.66 -27.94 -16.66
C PRO A 102 10.52 -27.72 -18.17
N LEU A 103 11.17 -26.67 -18.69
CA LEU A 103 11.20 -26.36 -20.12
C LEU A 103 12.67 -26.25 -20.54
N PRO A 104 13.27 -27.36 -21.02
CA PRO A 104 14.59 -27.38 -21.62
C PRO A 104 14.71 -26.36 -22.77
N ALA A 105 15.91 -25.82 -22.99
CA ALA A 105 16.13 -24.75 -23.97
C ALA A 105 15.75 -25.14 -25.41
N ASP A 106 15.93 -26.41 -25.76
CA ASP A 106 15.56 -27.01 -27.05
C ASP A 106 14.03 -27.09 -27.26
N GLU A 107 13.24 -27.11 -26.18
CA GLU A 107 11.77 -27.12 -26.25
C GLU A 107 11.14 -25.71 -26.29
N HIS A 108 11.94 -24.64 -26.08
CA HIS A 108 11.41 -23.27 -25.99
C HIS A 108 10.67 -22.82 -27.24
N ALA A 109 11.16 -23.19 -28.43
CA ALA A 109 10.52 -22.83 -29.70
C ALA A 109 9.14 -23.50 -29.85
N THR A 110 9.05 -24.80 -29.54
CA THR A 110 7.80 -25.56 -29.59
C THR A 110 6.80 -25.05 -28.56
N ALA A 111 7.24 -24.83 -27.32
CA ALA A 111 6.40 -24.28 -26.26
C ALA A 111 5.88 -22.87 -26.60
N ARG A 112 6.70 -22.03 -27.23
CA ARG A 112 6.27 -20.70 -27.73
C ARG A 112 5.25 -20.83 -28.85
N ALA A 113 5.47 -21.73 -29.82
CA ALA A 113 4.54 -21.96 -30.91
C ALA A 113 3.16 -22.42 -30.39
N LEU A 114 3.13 -23.37 -29.44
CA LEU A 114 1.91 -23.80 -28.77
C LEU A 114 1.24 -22.62 -28.04
N ALA A 115 2.00 -21.82 -27.30
CA ALA A 115 1.47 -20.68 -26.57
C ALA A 115 0.80 -19.64 -27.50
N ARG A 116 1.42 -19.36 -28.65
CA ARG A 116 0.86 -18.51 -29.71
C ARG A 116 -0.42 -19.10 -30.28
N GLN A 117 -0.44 -20.40 -30.54
CA GLN A 117 -1.66 -21.05 -31.03
C GLN A 117 -2.78 -20.98 -29.97
N LEU A 118 -2.49 -21.28 -28.71
CA LEU A 118 -3.47 -21.20 -27.60
C LEU A 118 -4.05 -19.80 -27.44
N THR A 119 -3.23 -18.75 -27.55
CA THR A 119 -3.72 -17.36 -27.44
C THR A 119 -4.50 -16.90 -28.67
N ARG A 120 -4.11 -17.35 -29.87
CA ARG A 120 -4.72 -16.90 -31.14
C ARG A 120 -6.01 -17.66 -31.48
N THR A 121 -6.05 -18.97 -31.25
CA THR A 121 -7.17 -19.84 -31.67
C THR A 121 -7.92 -20.48 -30.51
N GLY A 122 -7.41 -20.36 -29.27
CA GLY A 122 -8.03 -20.96 -28.10
C GLY A 122 -9.45 -20.43 -27.84
N SER A 123 -10.37 -21.35 -27.57
CA SER A 123 -11.80 -21.07 -27.36
C SER A 123 -12.24 -21.17 -25.89
N THR A 124 -11.31 -21.50 -24.97
CA THR A 124 -11.63 -21.70 -23.55
C THR A 124 -10.66 -20.92 -22.65
N VAL A 125 -11.18 -20.40 -21.54
CA VAL A 125 -10.39 -19.65 -20.55
C VAL A 125 -9.18 -20.45 -20.02
N PRO A 126 -9.31 -21.75 -19.66
CA PRO A 126 -8.17 -22.55 -19.22
C PRO A 126 -7.04 -22.64 -20.24
N ALA A 127 -7.37 -22.96 -21.50
CA ALA A 127 -6.39 -23.13 -22.56
C ALA A 127 -5.66 -21.80 -22.88
N VAL A 128 -6.41 -20.71 -23.00
CA VAL A 128 -5.83 -19.38 -23.21
C VAL A 128 -4.98 -18.96 -22.01
N THR A 129 -5.42 -19.25 -20.76
CA THR A 129 -4.61 -18.99 -19.56
C THR A 129 -3.27 -19.73 -19.60
N ALA A 130 -3.24 -20.98 -20.06
CA ALA A 130 -2.00 -21.72 -20.24
C ALA A 130 -1.09 -21.06 -21.28
N GLY A 131 -1.66 -20.61 -22.41
CA GLY A 131 -0.93 -19.83 -23.43
C GLY A 131 -0.33 -18.53 -22.87
N LEU A 132 -1.11 -17.73 -22.14
CA LEU A 132 -0.64 -16.50 -21.49
C LEU A 132 0.49 -16.78 -20.48
N ALA A 133 0.36 -17.85 -19.70
CA ALA A 133 1.37 -18.26 -18.71
C ALA A 133 2.67 -18.74 -19.38
N LEU A 134 2.61 -19.40 -20.53
CA LEU A 134 3.79 -19.77 -21.32
C LEU A 134 4.47 -18.54 -21.92
N LEU A 135 3.69 -17.60 -22.47
CA LEU A 135 4.22 -16.34 -23.01
C LEU A 135 4.82 -15.42 -21.93
N THR A 136 4.41 -15.56 -20.67
CA THR A 136 5.09 -14.87 -19.55
C THR A 136 6.57 -15.28 -19.44
N ARG A 137 6.92 -16.51 -19.84
CA ARG A 137 8.29 -17.05 -19.79
C ARG A 137 9.04 -16.92 -21.12
N LEU A 138 8.32 -17.06 -22.24
CA LEU A 138 8.90 -17.29 -23.56
C LEU A 138 8.45 -16.28 -24.63
N GLY A 139 7.59 -15.33 -24.28
CA GLY A 139 7.01 -14.39 -25.23
C GLY A 139 8.03 -13.42 -25.83
N GLU A 140 7.64 -12.81 -26.94
CA GLU A 140 8.41 -11.82 -27.68
C GLU A 140 7.54 -10.58 -27.95
N PRO A 141 8.11 -9.44 -28.41
CA PRO A 141 7.34 -8.22 -28.66
C PRO A 141 6.14 -8.38 -29.60
N GLU A 142 6.20 -9.34 -30.55
CA GLU A 142 5.08 -9.65 -31.46
C GLU A 142 3.83 -10.21 -30.77
N ASP A 143 3.98 -10.70 -29.54
CA ASP A 143 2.88 -11.30 -28.77
C ASP A 143 2.06 -10.23 -28.02
N VAL A 144 2.60 -9.02 -27.82
CA VAL A 144 1.99 -7.92 -27.06
C VAL A 144 0.57 -7.58 -27.52
N PRO A 145 0.25 -7.45 -28.83
CA PRO A 145 -1.11 -7.12 -29.28
C PRO A 145 -2.15 -8.18 -28.88
N TYR A 146 -1.77 -9.46 -28.86
CA TYR A 146 -2.64 -10.56 -28.47
C TYR A 146 -2.91 -10.55 -26.96
N LEU A 147 -1.87 -10.36 -26.16
CA LEU A 147 -1.96 -10.25 -24.71
C LEU A 147 -2.84 -9.06 -24.29
N SER A 148 -2.60 -7.89 -24.88
CA SER A 148 -3.36 -6.66 -24.62
C SER A 148 -4.84 -6.82 -24.97
N THR A 149 -5.15 -7.50 -26.07
CA THR A 149 -6.55 -7.74 -26.47
C THR A 149 -7.22 -8.74 -25.54
N LEU A 150 -6.63 -9.92 -25.33
CA LEU A 150 -7.20 -10.97 -24.48
C LEU A 150 -7.40 -10.51 -23.04
N GLY A 151 -6.49 -9.66 -22.54
CA GLY A 151 -6.55 -9.12 -21.19
C GLY A 151 -7.76 -8.23 -20.91
N LEU A 152 -8.45 -7.73 -21.95
CA LEU A 152 -9.70 -7.00 -21.78
C LEU A 152 -10.85 -7.90 -21.28
N LEU A 153 -10.71 -9.23 -21.37
CA LEU A 153 -11.63 -10.17 -20.72
C LEU A 153 -11.35 -10.23 -19.23
N ARG A 154 -12.38 -10.01 -18.42
CA ARG A 154 -12.30 -10.03 -16.95
C ARG A 154 -11.66 -11.31 -16.40
N SER A 155 -11.90 -12.45 -17.03
CA SER A 155 -11.35 -13.76 -16.63
C SER A 155 -9.87 -13.94 -16.95
N LEU A 156 -9.32 -13.15 -17.89
CA LEU A 156 -7.95 -13.23 -18.39
C LEU A 156 -7.09 -12.00 -18.05
N THR A 157 -7.68 -10.92 -17.52
CA THR A 157 -6.97 -9.67 -17.17
C THR A 157 -5.72 -9.92 -16.33
N GLY A 158 -5.84 -10.64 -15.22
CA GLY A 158 -4.70 -10.92 -14.33
C GLY A 158 -3.55 -11.64 -15.05
N PRO A 159 -3.79 -12.81 -15.67
CA PRO A 159 -2.76 -13.52 -16.44
C PRO A 159 -2.16 -12.68 -17.59
N ALA A 160 -2.96 -11.88 -18.29
CA ALA A 160 -2.48 -11.04 -19.39
C ALA A 160 -1.59 -9.89 -18.89
N VAL A 161 -1.98 -9.20 -17.81
CA VAL A 161 -1.16 -8.17 -17.17
C VAL A 161 0.16 -8.78 -16.67
N GLN A 162 0.13 -9.97 -16.07
CA GLN A 162 1.35 -10.66 -15.64
C GLN A 162 2.30 -10.97 -16.81
N ALA A 163 1.77 -11.46 -17.93
CA ALA A 163 2.56 -11.72 -19.13
C ALA A 163 3.15 -10.43 -19.72
N LEU A 164 2.34 -9.36 -19.78
CA LEU A 164 2.78 -8.06 -20.27
C LEU A 164 3.80 -7.39 -19.33
N ASP A 165 3.71 -7.55 -18.00
CA ASP A 165 4.68 -6.99 -17.06
C ASP A 165 6.11 -7.52 -17.31
N ALA A 166 6.22 -8.75 -17.85
CA ALA A 166 7.48 -9.35 -18.26
C ALA A 166 7.97 -8.87 -19.64
N LEU A 167 7.04 -8.61 -20.59
CA LEU A 167 7.36 -8.34 -21.99
C LEU A 167 7.35 -6.85 -22.36
N ASP A 168 6.29 -6.13 -21.98
CA ASP A 168 6.10 -4.70 -22.22
C ASP A 168 5.27 -4.08 -21.09
N ARG A 169 5.97 -3.50 -20.11
CA ARG A 169 5.37 -2.87 -18.93
C ARG A 169 4.41 -1.75 -19.27
N ARG A 170 4.65 -1.02 -20.37
CA ARG A 170 3.75 0.05 -20.81
C ARG A 170 2.38 -0.52 -21.18
N SER A 171 2.33 -1.55 -22.03
CA SER A 171 1.07 -2.21 -22.38
C SER A 171 0.42 -2.87 -21.18
N ALA A 172 1.20 -3.47 -20.27
CA ALA A 172 0.68 -4.00 -19.01
C ALA A 172 -0.04 -2.92 -18.20
N ALA A 173 0.57 -1.75 -18.10
CA ALA A 173 0.06 -0.64 -17.33
C ALA A 173 -1.20 -0.03 -17.93
N VAL A 174 -1.23 0.17 -19.26
CA VAL A 174 -2.44 0.61 -19.98
C VAL A 174 -3.57 -0.39 -19.77
N LEU A 175 -3.32 -1.69 -19.98
CA LEU A 175 -4.32 -2.73 -19.79
C LEU A 175 -4.85 -2.75 -18.35
N TRP A 176 -3.96 -2.67 -17.36
CA TRP A 176 -4.35 -2.65 -15.95
C TRP A 176 -5.22 -1.43 -15.64
N LEU A 177 -4.87 -0.25 -16.13
CA LEU A 177 -5.65 0.97 -15.92
C LEU A 177 -7.03 0.88 -16.58
N VAL A 178 -7.09 0.38 -17.82
CA VAL A 178 -8.36 0.17 -18.56
C VAL A 178 -9.31 -0.75 -17.80
N THR A 179 -8.80 -1.80 -17.16
CA THR A 179 -9.62 -2.83 -16.53
C THR A 179 -9.88 -2.58 -15.05
N SER A 180 -8.94 -1.97 -14.33
CA SER A 180 -9.01 -1.80 -12.87
C SER A 180 -9.69 -0.49 -12.48
N VAL A 181 -9.66 0.52 -13.35
CA VAL A 181 -10.20 1.84 -13.03
C VAL A 181 -11.64 1.94 -13.50
N SER A 182 -12.58 1.60 -12.60
CA SER A 182 -14.02 1.77 -12.83
C SER A 182 -14.50 3.24 -12.70
N ARG A 183 -13.58 4.19 -12.48
CA ARG A 183 -13.90 5.59 -12.18
C ARG A 183 -13.86 6.45 -13.45
N GLY A 184 -14.94 7.18 -13.73
CA GLY A 184 -15.05 8.04 -14.92
C GLY A 184 -13.98 9.12 -15.02
N GLU A 185 -13.41 9.55 -13.90
CA GLU A 185 -12.43 10.65 -13.80
C GLU A 185 -11.08 10.35 -14.46
N LEU A 186 -10.66 9.08 -14.49
CA LEU A 186 -9.40 8.65 -15.11
C LEU A 186 -9.57 8.21 -16.57
N ARG A 187 -10.81 8.08 -17.04
CA ARG A 187 -11.14 7.58 -18.38
C ARG A 187 -10.55 8.46 -19.50
N PRO A 188 -10.51 9.81 -19.41
CA PRO A 188 -9.81 10.65 -20.40
C PRO A 188 -8.32 10.34 -20.48
N LEU A 189 -7.62 10.27 -19.34
CA LEU A 189 -6.20 9.93 -19.28
C LEU A 189 -5.93 8.54 -19.85
N VAL A 190 -6.74 7.54 -19.47
CA VAL A 190 -6.62 6.16 -19.97
C VAL A 190 -6.75 6.11 -21.49
N ARG A 191 -7.67 6.88 -22.08
CA ARG A 191 -7.82 6.98 -23.54
C ARG A 191 -6.58 7.58 -24.20
N ALA A 192 -6.06 8.68 -23.66
CA ALA A 192 -4.84 9.31 -24.17
C ALA A 192 -3.65 8.35 -24.11
N LEU A 193 -3.49 7.62 -22.99
CA LEU A 193 -2.44 6.62 -22.80
C LEU A 193 -2.55 5.46 -23.80
N GLY A 194 -3.77 4.98 -24.05
CA GLY A 194 -4.03 3.92 -25.02
C GLY A 194 -3.81 4.35 -26.47
N ALA A 195 -4.06 5.61 -26.81
CA ALA A 195 -3.78 6.18 -28.13
C ALA A 195 -2.28 6.44 -28.36
N GLY A 196 -1.50 6.63 -27.29
CA GLY A 196 -0.09 6.99 -27.37
C GLY A 196 0.17 8.40 -27.87
N ASP A 197 -0.80 9.31 -27.69
CA ASP A 197 -0.64 10.74 -28.01
C ASP A 197 -0.03 11.45 -26.80
N ASP A 198 1.28 11.72 -26.87
CA ASP A 198 2.03 12.35 -25.78
C ASP A 198 1.48 13.73 -25.40
N ARG A 199 0.92 14.50 -26.35
CA ARG A 199 0.33 15.81 -26.07
C ARG A 199 -0.99 15.67 -25.30
N ALA A 200 -1.83 14.72 -25.69
CA ALA A 200 -3.05 14.40 -24.96
C ALA A 200 -2.73 13.83 -23.57
N VAL A 201 -1.75 12.92 -23.47
CA VAL A 201 -1.31 12.36 -22.18
C VAL A 201 -0.83 13.47 -21.25
N ARG A 202 0.01 14.39 -21.72
CA ARG A 202 0.47 15.54 -20.94
C ARG A 202 -0.71 16.39 -20.45
N SER A 203 -1.64 16.73 -21.32
CA SER A 203 -2.80 17.57 -20.98
C SER A 203 -3.67 16.92 -19.91
N GLU A 204 -4.05 15.65 -20.10
CA GLU A 204 -4.89 14.90 -19.16
C GLU A 204 -4.18 14.63 -17.84
N LEU A 205 -2.87 14.34 -17.88
CA LEU A 205 -2.08 14.09 -16.69
C LEU A 205 -2.01 15.33 -15.79
N VAL A 206 -1.82 16.52 -16.37
CA VAL A 206 -1.83 17.79 -15.64
C VAL A 206 -3.24 18.12 -15.09
N ALA A 207 -4.29 17.88 -15.87
CA ALA A 207 -5.67 18.19 -15.49
C ALA A 207 -6.25 17.26 -14.41
N PHE A 208 -5.75 16.02 -14.31
CA PHE A 208 -6.24 15.01 -13.37
C PHE A 208 -6.20 15.50 -11.90
N ARG A 209 -7.06 15.00 -11.01
CA ARG A 209 -6.99 15.29 -9.57
C ARG A 209 -6.19 14.21 -8.84
N ALA A 210 -4.94 14.51 -8.51
CA ALA A 210 -4.01 13.59 -7.83
C ALA A 210 -4.19 13.53 -6.29
N GLU A 211 -5.44 13.59 -5.80
CA GLU A 211 -5.72 13.52 -4.36
C GLU A 211 -5.64 12.07 -3.85
N PRO A 212 -5.30 11.85 -2.57
CA PRO A 212 -5.12 10.50 -1.99
C PRO A 212 -6.29 9.56 -2.22
N ARG A 213 -7.52 10.05 -2.04
CA ARG A 213 -8.75 9.29 -2.26
C ARG A 213 -8.91 8.78 -3.70
N PHE A 214 -8.25 9.42 -4.66
CA PHE A 214 -8.35 9.13 -6.09
C PHE A 214 -7.15 8.39 -6.67
N LEU A 215 -5.99 8.43 -6.00
CA LEU A 215 -4.73 7.95 -6.57
C LEU A 215 -3.93 7.10 -5.57
N GLY A 216 -4.20 5.79 -5.52
CA GLY A 216 -3.37 4.84 -4.76
C GLY A 216 -1.98 4.62 -5.37
N ALA A 217 -1.06 4.01 -4.61
CA ALA A 217 0.33 3.78 -5.02
C ALA A 217 0.44 2.98 -6.34
N THR A 218 -0.32 1.89 -6.48
CA THR A 218 -0.32 1.05 -7.70
C THR A 218 -0.81 1.84 -8.91
N THR A 219 -1.89 2.62 -8.76
CA THR A 219 -2.40 3.47 -9.84
C THR A 219 -1.36 4.52 -10.25
N ALA A 220 -0.64 5.11 -9.30
CA ALA A 220 0.41 6.08 -9.59
C ALA A 220 1.55 5.47 -10.41
N ARG A 221 2.05 4.28 -10.04
CA ARG A 221 3.04 3.55 -10.85
C ARG A 221 2.52 3.21 -12.22
N ARG A 222 1.29 2.69 -12.32
CA ARG A 222 0.69 2.29 -13.60
C ARG A 222 0.51 3.48 -14.53
N ILE A 223 0.15 4.66 -14.01
CA ILE A 223 0.17 5.90 -14.80
C ILE A 223 1.59 6.24 -15.25
N ALA A 224 2.59 6.12 -14.37
CA ALA A 224 3.98 6.43 -14.71
C ALA A 224 4.56 5.53 -15.82
N GLU A 225 4.31 4.22 -15.75
CA GLU A 225 4.71 3.24 -16.75
C GLU A 225 3.99 3.47 -18.09
N ALA A 226 2.66 3.67 -18.06
CA ALA A 226 1.87 3.87 -19.26
C ALA A 226 2.26 5.17 -20.00
N ALA A 227 2.56 6.23 -19.25
CA ALA A 227 2.92 7.54 -19.77
C ALA A 227 4.38 7.66 -20.21
N ARG A 228 5.23 6.66 -19.91
CA ARG A 228 6.69 6.73 -20.12
C ARG A 228 7.27 8.04 -19.60
N LEU A 229 7.11 8.30 -18.30
CA LEU A 229 7.46 9.61 -17.72
C LEU A 229 8.85 10.16 -18.08
N PRO A 230 9.92 9.35 -18.19
CA PRO A 230 11.22 9.86 -18.66
C PRO A 230 11.13 10.52 -20.05
N ASP A 231 10.51 9.84 -21.02
CA ASP A 231 10.34 10.34 -22.39
C ASP A 231 9.43 11.59 -22.40
N LEU A 232 8.34 11.55 -21.63
CA LEU A 232 7.39 12.65 -21.55
C LEU A 232 8.03 13.92 -20.95
N LEU A 233 8.86 13.77 -19.93
CA LEU A 233 9.63 14.85 -19.31
C LEU A 233 10.76 15.35 -20.21
N ALA A 234 11.36 14.47 -21.02
CA ALA A 234 12.37 14.86 -22.00
C ALA A 234 11.75 15.70 -23.13
N GLY A 235 10.54 15.35 -23.58
CA GLY A 235 9.80 16.12 -24.59
C GLY A 235 9.26 17.47 -24.11
N HIS A 236 9.18 17.70 -22.79
CA HIS A 236 8.63 18.93 -22.19
C HIS A 236 9.56 19.50 -21.10
N PRO A 237 10.79 19.92 -21.43
CA PRO A 237 11.82 20.22 -20.44
C PRO A 237 11.52 21.43 -19.53
N ALA A 238 10.73 22.39 -20.02
CA ALA A 238 10.40 23.64 -19.34
C ALA A 238 8.94 23.69 -18.81
N ASP A 239 8.29 22.53 -18.62
CA ASP A 239 6.90 22.47 -18.19
C ASP A 239 6.77 22.24 -16.67
N PRO A 240 6.54 23.30 -15.87
CA PRO A 240 6.46 23.17 -14.42
C PRO A 240 5.21 22.42 -13.96
N ALA A 241 4.12 22.45 -14.74
CA ALA A 241 2.87 21.79 -14.36
C ALA A 241 2.99 20.26 -14.50
N LEU A 242 3.62 19.80 -15.58
CA LEU A 242 3.96 18.39 -15.75
C LEU A 242 4.96 17.93 -14.68
N LEU A 243 6.00 18.73 -14.42
CA LEU A 243 7.01 18.41 -13.40
C LEU A 243 6.39 18.23 -12.01
N ALA A 244 5.54 19.16 -11.60
CA ALA A 244 4.80 19.09 -10.33
C ALA A 244 3.96 17.82 -10.24
N ARG A 245 3.31 17.43 -11.34
CA ARG A 245 2.49 16.23 -11.39
C ARG A 245 3.31 14.96 -11.27
N VAL A 246 4.45 14.87 -11.97
CA VAL A 246 5.35 13.74 -11.88
C VAL A 246 5.95 13.61 -10.48
N ALA A 247 6.35 14.72 -9.86
CA ALA A 247 6.81 14.75 -8.47
C ALA A 247 5.73 14.18 -7.53
N ARG A 248 4.45 14.53 -7.74
CA ARG A 248 3.35 13.99 -6.95
C ARG A 248 3.15 12.49 -7.17
N LEU A 249 3.31 11.98 -8.40
CA LEU A 249 3.27 10.53 -8.66
C LEU A 249 4.37 9.78 -7.92
N LEU A 250 5.60 10.32 -7.88
CA LEU A 250 6.71 9.76 -7.08
C LEU A 250 6.35 9.68 -5.59
N VAL A 251 5.83 10.76 -5.01
CA VAL A 251 5.37 10.76 -3.61
C VAL A 251 4.32 9.66 -3.39
N ARG A 252 3.33 9.52 -4.28
CA ARG A 252 2.27 8.51 -4.17
C ARG A 252 2.80 7.08 -4.31
N MET A 253 3.80 6.83 -5.16
CA MET A 253 4.45 5.53 -5.27
C MET A 253 5.26 5.15 -4.01
N GLY A 254 5.81 6.14 -3.31
CA GLY A 254 6.54 5.96 -2.05
C GLY A 254 5.64 5.82 -0.81
N CYS A 255 4.35 6.16 -0.89
CA CYS A 255 3.41 6.02 0.22
C CYS A 255 3.13 4.54 0.54
N ALA A 256 3.54 4.08 1.73
CA ALA A 256 3.34 2.70 2.17
C ALA A 256 1.90 2.39 2.68
N SER A 257 0.97 3.35 2.63
CA SER A 257 -0.38 3.21 3.19
C SER A 257 -1.28 2.22 2.45
N ASP A 258 -1.04 1.96 1.16
CA ASP A 258 -2.03 1.34 0.27
C ASP A 258 -1.66 -0.09 -0.19
N ASN A 259 -0.64 -0.71 0.43
CA ASN A 259 0.08 -1.96 0.06
C ASN A 259 1.21 -1.77 -0.96
N THR A 260 2.30 -2.56 -0.81
CA THR A 260 3.52 -2.62 -1.65
C THR A 260 4.20 -1.28 -1.90
N THR A 261 5.50 -1.20 -1.64
CA THR A 261 6.25 -0.03 -2.11
C THR A 261 6.42 -0.09 -3.62
N GLU A 262 5.42 0.44 -4.34
CA GLU A 262 5.36 0.49 -5.80
C GLU A 262 6.49 1.34 -6.39
N LEU A 263 7.09 2.21 -5.60
CA LEU A 263 8.31 2.90 -6.00
C LEU A 263 9.45 1.96 -6.35
N LEU A 264 9.63 0.84 -5.60
CA LEU A 264 10.70 -0.13 -5.84
C LEU A 264 10.44 -1.01 -7.07
N THR A 265 9.18 -1.08 -7.53
CA THR A 265 8.82 -1.84 -8.71
C THR A 265 8.91 -1.01 -9.99
N TYR A 266 8.93 0.33 -9.87
CA TYR A 266 9.12 1.28 -10.96
C TYR A 266 10.60 1.45 -11.32
N ARG A 267 11.04 0.82 -12.42
CA ARG A 267 12.47 0.74 -12.82
C ARG A 267 13.09 2.11 -13.12
N GLU A 268 12.29 3.01 -13.64
CA GLU A 268 12.72 4.34 -14.06
C GLU A 268 12.71 5.35 -12.91
N ALA A 269 12.37 4.94 -11.68
CA ALA A 269 12.29 5.81 -10.51
C ALA A 269 13.55 6.66 -10.29
N PRO A 270 14.80 6.12 -10.34
CA PRO A 270 16.00 6.93 -10.16
C PRO A 270 16.12 8.09 -11.16
N ALA A 271 15.89 7.81 -12.45
CA ALA A 271 15.98 8.80 -13.52
C ALA A 271 14.89 9.89 -13.40
N VAL A 272 13.67 9.49 -13.00
CA VAL A 272 12.58 10.44 -12.77
C VAL A 272 12.85 11.31 -11.54
N TYR A 273 13.37 10.74 -10.45
CA TYR A 273 13.81 11.51 -9.27
C TYR A 273 14.90 12.52 -9.63
N GLU A 274 15.94 12.10 -10.34
CA GLU A 274 17.03 12.96 -10.78
C GLU A 274 16.49 14.13 -11.62
N THR A 275 15.60 13.83 -12.56
CA THR A 275 14.96 14.85 -13.42
C THR A 275 14.13 15.84 -12.60
N VAL A 276 13.29 15.34 -11.68
CA VAL A 276 12.43 16.17 -10.83
C VAL A 276 13.25 17.07 -9.93
N VAL A 277 14.26 16.53 -9.25
CA VAL A 277 15.09 17.27 -8.30
C VAL A 277 15.96 18.30 -9.02
N THR A 278 16.58 17.92 -10.14
CA THR A 278 17.43 18.84 -10.93
C THR A 278 16.63 20.01 -11.49
N ARG A 279 15.35 19.79 -11.82
CA ARG A 279 14.45 20.80 -12.37
C ARG A 279 13.56 21.46 -11.31
N ALA A 280 13.76 21.18 -10.02
CA ALA A 280 12.91 21.70 -8.94
C ALA A 280 12.84 23.24 -8.90
N GLY A 281 13.85 23.94 -9.44
CA GLY A 281 13.87 25.39 -9.63
C GLY A 281 12.79 25.94 -10.56
N LEU A 282 12.18 25.11 -11.42
CA LEU A 282 11.06 25.51 -12.27
C LEU A 282 9.73 25.55 -11.51
N LEU A 283 9.63 24.88 -10.36
CA LEU A 283 8.40 24.81 -9.59
C LEU A 283 8.16 26.14 -8.86
N PRO A 284 6.93 26.68 -8.88
CA PRO A 284 6.61 27.85 -8.08
C PRO A 284 6.70 27.51 -6.58
N PRO A 285 7.21 28.42 -5.74
CA PRO A 285 7.30 28.21 -4.30
C PRO A 285 5.92 28.34 -3.65
N THR A 286 5.11 27.29 -3.75
CA THR A 286 3.82 27.17 -3.05
C THR A 286 3.91 26.14 -1.94
N VAL A 287 2.97 26.18 -0.99
CA VAL A 287 2.91 25.21 0.13
C VAL A 287 2.79 23.78 -0.39
N GLU A 288 2.03 23.56 -1.47
CA GLU A 288 1.81 22.25 -2.08
C GLU A 288 3.08 21.70 -2.74
N GLN A 289 3.83 22.55 -3.45
CA GLN A 289 5.09 22.14 -4.05
C GLN A 289 6.16 21.91 -2.98
N HIS A 290 6.19 22.74 -1.93
CA HIS A 290 7.10 22.54 -0.81
C HIS A 290 6.82 21.20 -0.14
N ALA A 291 5.55 20.91 0.16
CA ALA A 291 5.15 19.64 0.76
C ALA A 291 5.53 18.43 -0.10
N THR A 292 5.39 18.55 -1.43
CA THR A 292 5.79 17.51 -2.39
C THR A 292 7.30 17.28 -2.36
N LEU A 293 8.11 18.34 -2.50
CA LEU A 293 9.58 18.24 -2.46
C LEU A 293 10.10 17.75 -1.11
N LEU A 294 9.48 18.16 0.01
CA LEU A 294 9.82 17.67 1.34
C LEU A 294 9.49 16.18 1.49
N SER A 295 8.36 15.72 0.93
CA SER A 295 8.01 14.30 0.92
C SER A 295 9.04 13.45 0.14
N LEU A 296 9.50 13.95 -1.02
CA LEU A 296 10.59 13.32 -1.78
C LEU A 296 11.91 13.28 -0.97
N ALA A 297 12.25 14.36 -0.24
CA ALA A 297 13.43 14.40 0.61
C ALA A 297 13.33 13.41 1.79
N LEU A 298 12.16 13.26 2.41
CA LEU A 298 11.92 12.25 3.44
C LEU A 298 12.09 10.83 2.90
N ASP A 299 11.64 10.59 1.66
CA ASP A 299 11.81 9.29 1.00
C ASP A 299 13.28 8.98 0.67
N LEU A 300 14.01 9.92 0.07
CA LEU A 300 15.44 9.78 -0.24
C LEU A 300 16.33 9.67 1.00
N SER A 301 15.89 10.23 2.13
CA SER A 301 16.65 10.18 3.38
C SER A 301 16.46 8.86 4.12
N SER A 302 15.23 8.47 4.48
CA SER A 302 14.96 7.26 5.28
C SER A 302 13.84 6.37 4.74
N GLY A 303 13.18 6.76 3.66
CA GLY A 303 12.08 6.00 3.09
C GLY A 303 12.54 5.00 2.03
N PRO A 304 11.59 4.34 1.36
CA PRO A 304 11.91 3.41 0.29
C PRO A 304 12.80 3.97 -0.84
N GLY A 305 12.80 5.28 -1.09
CA GLY A 305 13.71 5.92 -2.04
C GLY A 305 15.19 5.64 -1.78
N VAL A 306 15.58 5.29 -0.54
CA VAL A 306 16.93 4.84 -0.18
C VAL A 306 17.31 3.51 -0.85
N LEU A 307 16.33 2.65 -1.13
CA LEU A 307 16.54 1.28 -1.63
C LEU A 307 16.57 1.18 -3.15
N LEU A 308 16.38 2.30 -3.86
CA LEU A 308 16.52 2.33 -5.31
C LEU A 308 17.98 2.10 -5.72
N ASP A 309 18.18 1.58 -6.93
CA ASP A 309 19.49 1.27 -7.50
C ASP A 309 20.24 2.55 -7.94
N TRP A 310 20.68 3.34 -6.96
CA TRP A 310 21.39 4.59 -7.17
C TRP A 310 22.86 4.37 -7.59
N PRO A 311 23.37 5.16 -8.55
CA PRO A 311 24.81 5.35 -8.68
C PRO A 311 25.40 5.92 -7.37
N SER A 312 26.63 5.54 -7.06
CA SER A 312 27.32 5.97 -5.84
C SER A 312 27.32 7.50 -5.69
N GLY A 313 26.87 8.00 -4.54
CA GLY A 313 26.80 9.44 -4.22
C GLY A 313 25.68 10.23 -4.91
N CYS A 314 24.94 9.63 -5.84
CA CYS A 314 23.87 10.32 -6.58
C CYS A 314 22.73 10.72 -5.64
N ARG A 315 22.25 9.77 -4.82
CA ARG A 315 21.16 9.99 -3.85
C ARG A 315 21.49 11.13 -2.88
N GLU A 316 22.69 11.13 -2.32
CA GLU A 316 23.17 12.16 -1.38
C GLU A 316 23.24 13.53 -2.05
N THR A 317 23.68 13.57 -3.31
CA THR A 317 23.71 14.80 -4.12
C THR A 317 22.32 15.35 -4.37
N LEU A 318 21.35 14.49 -4.72
CA LEU A 318 19.95 14.89 -4.89
C LEU A 318 19.34 15.41 -3.59
N LEU A 319 19.58 14.72 -2.47
CA LEU A 319 19.10 15.15 -1.16
C LEU A 319 19.70 16.50 -0.75
N ALA A 320 21.00 16.71 -0.98
CA ALA A 320 21.66 17.99 -0.74
C ALA A 320 21.11 19.11 -1.64
N SER A 321 20.77 18.80 -2.90
CA SER A 321 20.17 19.75 -3.84
C SER A 321 18.78 20.21 -3.36
N LEU A 322 17.92 19.27 -2.95
CA LEU A 322 16.63 19.58 -2.34
C LEU A 322 16.79 20.44 -1.07
N GLY A 323 17.79 20.13 -0.24
CA GLY A 323 18.09 20.89 0.97
C GLY A 323 18.45 22.34 0.69
N ARG A 324 19.26 22.60 -0.37
CA ARG A 324 19.58 23.96 -0.82
C ARG A 324 18.35 24.68 -1.37
N GLN A 325 17.57 24.03 -2.22
CA GLN A 325 16.36 24.60 -2.81
C GLN A 325 15.36 25.01 -1.73
N LEU A 326 15.02 24.11 -0.80
CA LEU A 326 14.11 24.40 0.31
C LEU A 326 14.72 25.32 1.38
N ALA A 327 16.00 25.69 1.25
CA ALA A 327 16.63 26.72 2.06
C ALA A 327 16.49 28.14 1.51
N GLU A 328 16.10 28.32 0.25
CA GLU A 328 15.94 29.66 -0.31
C GLU A 328 14.81 30.44 0.39
N PRO A 329 14.95 31.78 0.52
CA PRO A 329 13.96 32.61 1.21
C PRO A 329 12.53 32.44 0.67
N SER A 330 12.37 32.33 -0.65
CA SER A 330 11.10 32.10 -1.35
C SER A 330 10.37 30.84 -0.86
N TRP A 331 11.09 29.73 -0.67
CA TRP A 331 10.56 28.47 -0.16
C TRP A 331 10.33 28.50 1.35
N THR A 332 11.18 29.18 2.12
CA THR A 332 10.96 29.28 3.57
C THR A 332 9.73 30.14 3.91
N ALA A 333 9.44 31.17 3.11
CA ALA A 333 8.28 32.04 3.27
C ALA A 333 6.94 31.30 3.10
N THR A 334 6.90 30.19 2.34
CA THR A 334 5.67 29.40 2.17
C THR A 334 5.18 28.81 3.48
N ALA A 335 6.09 28.51 4.42
CA ALA A 335 5.74 27.95 5.72
C ALA A 335 5.14 28.98 6.69
N THR A 336 5.21 30.27 6.35
CA THR A 336 4.78 31.42 7.17
C THR A 336 3.63 32.22 6.56
N ALA A 337 3.26 31.98 5.30
CA ALA A 337 2.26 32.78 4.60
C ALA A 337 0.82 32.49 5.08
N GLY A 338 0.19 33.51 5.69
CA GLY A 338 -1.26 33.75 5.75
C GLY A 338 -2.13 32.65 6.36
N LEU A 339 -2.23 32.59 7.69
CA LEU A 339 -2.99 31.60 8.48
C LEU A 339 -4.44 32.03 8.82
N ALA A 340 -5.09 32.86 8.00
CA ALA A 340 -6.50 33.20 8.21
C ALA A 340 -7.41 32.16 7.51
N PRO A 341 -8.32 31.48 8.22
CA PRO A 341 -9.12 30.40 7.63
C PRO A 341 -10.42 30.91 6.98
N ASP A 342 -10.60 30.67 5.67
CA ASP A 342 -11.89 30.78 4.97
C ASP A 342 -12.14 29.53 4.10
N GLY A 343 -12.07 28.33 4.69
CA GLY A 343 -12.56 27.08 4.08
C GLY A 343 -11.66 25.83 4.21
N PRO A 344 -12.09 24.66 3.70
CA PRO A 344 -11.36 23.38 3.83
C PRO A 344 -9.98 23.38 3.15
N ALA A 345 -9.82 24.10 2.04
CA ALA A 345 -8.54 24.24 1.35
C ALA A 345 -7.51 25.01 2.21
N ASP A 346 -7.98 25.94 3.05
CA ASP A 346 -7.13 26.71 3.95
C ASP A 346 -6.70 25.87 5.16
N VAL A 347 -7.53 24.92 5.61
CA VAL A 347 -7.16 23.94 6.63
C VAL A 347 -6.02 23.04 6.13
N ALA A 348 -6.14 22.48 4.91
CA ALA A 348 -5.10 21.65 4.31
C ALA A 348 -3.78 22.42 4.13
N ARG A 349 -3.86 23.70 3.71
CA ARG A 349 -2.69 24.58 3.59
C ARG A 349 -2.03 24.86 4.93
N ARG A 350 -2.82 25.16 5.97
CA ARG A 350 -2.33 25.36 7.35
C ARG A 350 -1.61 24.12 7.87
N LEU A 351 -2.24 22.95 7.78
CA LEU A 351 -1.66 21.67 8.22
C LEU A 351 -0.30 21.42 7.57
N ARG A 352 -0.19 21.65 6.25
CA ARG A 352 1.07 21.53 5.53
C ARG A 352 2.11 22.57 5.94
N ALA A 353 1.73 23.84 6.10
CA ALA A 353 2.65 24.88 6.55
C ALA A 353 3.25 24.54 7.93
N ASP A 354 2.41 24.10 8.86
CA ASP A 354 2.82 23.69 10.21
C ASP A 354 3.73 22.45 10.18
N TRP A 355 3.39 21.46 9.36
CA TRP A 355 4.22 20.29 9.13
C TRP A 355 5.57 20.65 8.49
N ILE A 356 5.60 21.54 7.50
CA ILE A 356 6.83 22.05 6.88
C ILE A 356 7.72 22.73 7.93
N ARG A 357 7.17 23.56 8.82
CA ARG A 357 7.96 24.21 9.89
C ARG A 357 8.62 23.20 10.82
N ARG A 358 7.90 22.14 11.21
CA ARG A 358 8.43 21.09 12.12
C ARG A 358 9.40 20.13 11.44
N THR A 359 9.08 19.71 10.22
CA THR A 359 9.76 18.60 9.53
C THR A 359 10.80 19.08 8.53
N GLY A 360 10.67 20.29 7.98
CA GLY A 360 11.34 20.75 6.75
C GLY A 360 12.87 20.67 6.75
N ARG A 361 13.53 20.70 7.91
CA ARG A 361 14.99 20.56 8.02
C ARG A 361 15.46 19.16 8.40
N ARG A 362 14.57 18.30 8.91
CA ARG A 362 14.92 16.96 9.41
C ARG A 362 15.66 16.09 8.38
N PRO A 363 15.20 15.94 7.11
CA PRO A 363 15.88 15.04 6.18
C PRO A 363 17.31 15.50 5.80
N PHE A 364 17.66 16.77 6.04
CA PHE A 364 18.92 17.37 5.63
C PHE A 364 19.95 17.52 6.77
N ARG A 365 19.56 17.31 8.03
CA ARG A 365 20.42 17.50 9.20
C ARG A 365 21.39 16.34 9.46
N ARG A 366 21.58 15.43 8.50
CA ARG A 366 22.38 14.22 8.71
C ARG A 366 23.85 14.48 8.42
N PRO A 367 24.75 14.26 9.40
CA PRO A 367 26.15 14.05 9.05
C PRO A 367 26.28 12.74 8.28
N ALA A 368 27.19 12.72 7.30
CA ALA A 368 27.69 11.49 6.68
C ALA A 368 28.56 10.75 7.71
N ALA A 369 27.96 10.20 8.75
CA ALA A 369 28.68 9.31 9.65
C ALA A 369 28.91 7.98 8.91
N PRO A 370 30.14 7.44 8.91
CA PRO A 370 30.42 6.19 8.24
C PRO A 370 29.71 5.05 8.97
N ASP A 371 28.89 4.36 8.19
CA ASP A 371 28.48 2.96 8.23
C ASP A 371 28.96 2.14 9.44
N MET A 372 27.99 1.74 10.27
CA MET A 372 27.82 0.41 10.90
C MET A 372 26.95 0.58 12.15
N GLY A 373 25.63 0.46 12.03
CA GLY A 373 24.76 0.60 13.20
C GLY A 373 23.27 0.78 12.96
N LEU A 374 22.52 0.64 14.04
CA LEU A 374 21.09 0.92 14.11
C LEU A 374 20.84 2.43 14.17
N ARG A 375 19.81 2.88 13.46
CA ARG A 375 19.26 4.23 13.59
C ARG A 375 17.74 4.18 13.54
N VAL A 376 17.08 4.94 14.40
CA VAL A 376 15.62 5.03 14.51
C VAL A 376 15.16 6.45 14.19
N GLU A 377 14.49 6.61 13.06
CA GLU A 377 14.00 7.91 12.60
C GLU A 377 12.48 7.97 12.70
N ILE A 378 11.95 8.99 13.39
CA ILE A 378 10.51 9.20 13.48
C ILE A 378 10.08 10.17 12.38
N VAL A 379 9.26 9.68 11.44
CA VAL A 379 8.84 10.43 10.25
C VAL A 379 7.33 10.61 10.24
N ALA A 380 6.89 11.87 10.28
CA ALA A 380 5.51 12.24 9.96
C ALA A 380 5.43 12.59 8.47
N GLY A 381 4.57 11.92 7.71
CA GLY A 381 4.33 12.25 6.30
C GLY A 381 3.44 13.49 6.12
N ASP A 382 3.16 13.85 4.85
CA ASP A 382 2.28 14.98 4.51
C ASP A 382 0.89 14.77 5.17
N PRO A 383 0.43 15.71 6.02
CA PRO A 383 -0.84 15.57 6.74
C PRO A 383 -2.06 15.47 5.83
N VAL A 384 -1.98 16.00 4.59
CA VAL A 384 -3.07 15.89 3.60
C VAL A 384 -3.12 14.50 2.97
N ASP A 385 -1.97 13.84 2.83
CA ASP A 385 -1.90 12.43 2.40
C ASP A 385 -2.33 11.47 3.50
N ARG A 386 -2.50 11.97 4.74
CA ARG A 386 -2.88 11.20 5.92
C ARG A 386 -1.94 10.01 6.16
N ALA A 387 -0.69 10.18 5.76
CA ALA A 387 0.34 9.18 5.97
C ALA A 387 0.55 8.98 7.48
N PRO A 388 0.71 7.72 7.94
CA PRO A 388 0.98 7.45 9.33
C PRO A 388 2.33 8.06 9.75
N VAL A 389 2.49 8.28 11.05
CA VAL A 389 3.81 8.56 11.62
C VAL A 389 4.53 7.23 11.78
N GLU A 390 5.70 7.11 11.16
CA GLU A 390 6.48 5.88 11.08
C GLU A 390 7.70 5.92 12.00
N THR A 391 8.01 4.80 12.65
CA THR A 391 9.30 4.57 13.31
C THR A 391 10.23 3.84 12.35
N ARG A 392 10.93 4.60 11.49
CA ARG A 392 11.79 4.03 10.45
C ARG A 392 13.09 3.52 11.06
N VAL A 393 13.22 2.20 11.09
CA VAL A 393 14.44 1.51 11.49
C VAL A 393 15.39 1.45 10.29
N LEU A 394 16.54 2.08 10.40
CA LEU A 394 17.64 2.02 9.44
C LEU A 394 18.75 1.14 10.01
N VAL A 395 19.23 0.21 9.19
CA VAL A 395 20.41 -0.63 9.48
C VAL A 395 21.43 -0.27 8.42
N ASP A 396 22.58 0.24 8.85
CA ASP A 396 23.65 0.68 7.96
C ASP A 396 23.14 1.69 6.90
N GLY A 397 22.33 2.64 7.39
CA GLY A 397 21.70 3.68 6.56
C GLY A 397 20.55 3.20 5.66
N ARG A 398 20.26 1.89 5.60
CA ARG A 398 19.20 1.33 4.75
C ARG A 398 17.93 1.04 5.56
N PRO A 399 16.74 1.44 5.07
CA PRO A 399 15.49 1.21 5.80
C PRO A 399 15.08 -0.25 5.78
N LEU A 400 15.00 -0.85 6.96
CA LEU A 400 14.75 -2.27 7.15
C LEU A 400 13.36 -2.68 6.68
N VAL A 401 12.31 -2.00 7.14
CA VAL A 401 10.91 -2.40 6.89
C VAL A 401 10.58 -2.44 5.40
N PRO A 402 10.74 -1.36 4.61
CA PRO A 402 10.45 -1.43 3.17
C PRO A 402 11.38 -2.38 2.39
N ALA A 403 12.55 -2.73 2.92
CA ALA A 403 13.44 -3.71 2.28
C ALA A 403 12.94 -5.16 2.44
N VAL A 404 12.25 -5.48 3.54
CA VAL A 404 11.90 -6.86 3.90
C VAL A 404 10.39 -7.11 4.04
N PHE A 405 9.58 -6.07 4.07
CA PHE A 405 8.13 -6.14 4.26
C PHE A 405 7.39 -5.17 3.34
N ALA A 406 6.72 -5.71 2.33
CA ALA A 406 6.05 -4.95 1.28
C ALA A 406 4.54 -4.77 1.51
N HIS A 407 4.04 -4.88 2.75
CA HIS A 407 2.59 -4.86 3.00
C HIS A 407 2.13 -3.68 3.87
N GLY A 408 3.05 -2.88 4.41
CA GLY A 408 2.71 -1.73 5.23
C GLY A 408 3.94 -1.02 5.78
N PRO A 409 3.73 0.15 6.42
CA PRO A 409 4.80 0.92 7.05
C PRO A 409 5.24 0.29 8.38
N ALA A 410 6.36 0.81 8.92
CA ALA A 410 6.75 0.52 10.29
C ALA A 410 5.71 1.06 11.28
N HIS A 411 5.55 0.39 12.43
CA HIS A 411 4.65 0.83 13.48
C HIS A 411 5.03 2.21 14.04
N SER A 412 4.05 2.86 14.65
CA SER A 412 4.18 4.23 15.14
C SER A 412 5.12 4.32 16.35
N PRO A 413 5.68 5.50 16.66
CA PRO A 413 6.57 5.67 17.82
C PRO A 413 5.86 5.36 19.14
N GLU A 414 4.55 5.56 19.21
CA GLU A 414 3.76 5.23 20.40
C GLU A 414 3.66 3.74 20.69
N GLU A 415 3.88 2.88 19.68
CA GLU A 415 3.91 1.42 19.84
C GLU A 415 5.33 0.91 20.02
N LEU A 416 6.29 1.36 19.20
CA LEU A 416 7.65 0.80 19.23
C LEU A 416 8.55 1.42 20.29
N LEU A 417 8.39 2.71 20.59
CA LEU A 417 9.25 3.46 21.50
C LEU A 417 8.59 3.69 22.85
N ASP A 418 7.38 4.26 22.89
CA ASP A 418 6.74 4.61 24.17
C ASP A 418 6.38 3.39 25.03
N GLU A 419 6.12 2.23 24.41
CA GLU A 419 5.92 0.95 25.12
C GLU A 419 7.24 0.21 25.40
N GLY A 420 8.38 0.78 25.03
CA GLY A 420 9.71 0.22 25.27
C GLY A 420 9.97 -1.09 24.52
N LEU A 421 9.24 -1.37 23.44
CA LEU A 421 9.35 -2.63 22.69
C LEU A 421 10.73 -2.80 22.05
N LEU A 422 11.37 -1.71 21.64
CA LEU A 422 12.73 -1.75 21.09
C LEU A 422 13.83 -1.83 22.15
N ARG A 423 13.55 -1.73 23.45
CA ARG A 423 14.60 -1.85 24.49
C ARG A 423 15.04 -3.31 24.65
N ALA A 424 16.36 -3.55 24.57
CA ALA A 424 16.93 -4.87 24.76
C ALA A 424 17.06 -5.22 26.25
N GLY A 425 16.22 -6.13 26.73
CA GLY A 425 16.26 -6.66 28.09
C GLY A 425 17.02 -7.99 28.22
N PRO A 426 17.19 -8.50 29.46
CA PRO A 426 17.77 -9.82 29.69
C PRO A 426 16.88 -10.96 29.17
N GLU A 427 15.56 -10.74 29.15
CA GLU A 427 14.59 -11.66 28.53
C GLU A 427 14.41 -11.32 27.05
N PRO A 428 14.54 -12.30 26.13
CA PRO A 428 14.20 -12.11 24.71
C PRO A 428 12.75 -11.67 24.54
N ARG A 429 12.51 -10.66 23.70
CA ARG A 429 11.17 -10.14 23.43
C ARG A 429 10.86 -10.21 21.95
N ARG A 430 9.68 -10.74 21.62
CA ARG A 430 9.17 -10.69 20.26
C ARG A 430 8.49 -9.34 20.02
N VAL A 431 8.97 -8.63 19.01
CA VAL A 431 8.49 -7.30 18.63
C VAL A 431 7.87 -7.36 17.24
N ARG A 432 6.70 -6.75 17.08
CA ARG A 432 6.05 -6.55 15.78
C ARG A 432 6.50 -5.20 15.24
N LEU A 433 7.35 -5.20 14.21
CA LEU A 433 7.93 -3.98 13.62
C LEU A 433 7.00 -3.30 12.62
N ALA A 434 6.19 -4.09 11.91
CA ALA A 434 5.23 -3.61 10.92
C ALA A 434 4.05 -4.57 10.81
N GLU A 435 2.87 -4.03 10.50
CA GLU A 435 1.68 -4.79 10.16
C GLU A 435 1.18 -4.38 8.79
N ALA A 436 0.60 -5.32 8.04
CA ALA A 436 0.00 -5.00 6.77
C ALA A 436 -1.18 -4.03 6.95
N TRP A 437 -1.38 -3.12 5.99
CA TRP A 437 -2.51 -2.18 6.02
C TRP A 437 -3.87 -2.88 6.24
N CYS A 438 -4.06 -4.06 5.66
CA CYS A 438 -5.30 -4.81 5.74
C CYS A 438 -5.49 -5.59 7.06
N SER A 439 -4.43 -5.83 7.83
CA SER A 439 -4.30 -6.67 9.03
C SER A 439 -3.31 -7.82 8.88
N GLU A 440 -2.75 -8.24 10.02
CA GLU A 440 -1.91 -9.43 10.16
C GLU A 440 -2.61 -10.71 9.68
N GLY A 441 -3.92 -10.83 9.91
CA GLY A 441 -4.70 -12.00 9.47
C GLY A 441 -4.83 -12.14 7.95
N CYS A 442 -4.67 -11.04 7.20
CA CYS A 442 -4.82 -11.02 5.75
C CYS A 442 -3.47 -11.06 5.02
N CYS A 443 -2.59 -10.08 5.26
CA CYS A 443 -1.27 -10.01 4.60
C CYS A 443 -0.09 -10.12 5.56
N GLY A 444 -0.32 -10.48 6.82
CA GLY A 444 0.75 -10.75 7.78
C GLY A 444 1.36 -9.49 8.40
N ALA A 445 2.40 -9.72 9.19
CA ALA A 445 3.15 -8.71 9.91
C ALA A 445 4.64 -9.11 9.96
N LEU A 446 5.52 -8.13 10.11
CA LEU A 446 6.95 -8.34 10.32
C LEU A 446 7.24 -8.39 11.82
N HIS A 447 7.77 -9.53 12.28
CA HIS A 447 8.23 -9.72 13.65
C HIS A 447 9.73 -10.01 13.71
N VAL A 448 10.33 -9.64 14.83
CA VAL A 448 11.72 -9.96 15.20
C VAL A 448 11.77 -10.29 16.69
N THR A 449 12.71 -11.15 17.11
CA THR A 449 13.07 -11.32 18.52
C THR A 449 14.29 -10.47 18.84
N ILE A 450 14.16 -9.59 19.83
CA ILE A 450 15.25 -8.74 20.33
C ILE A 450 15.72 -9.31 21.67
N ARG A 451 17.01 -9.58 21.80
CA ARG A 451 17.61 -9.97 23.09
C ARG A 451 18.93 -9.27 23.34
N ARG A 452 19.26 -9.11 24.62
CA ARG A 452 20.61 -8.73 25.04
C ARG A 452 21.51 -9.96 25.13
N ASP A 453 22.72 -9.83 24.61
CA ASP A 453 23.76 -10.86 24.60
C ASP A 453 25.10 -10.22 25.02
N GLY A 454 25.30 -10.05 26.33
CA GLY A 454 26.48 -9.35 26.86
C GLY A 454 26.59 -7.90 26.36
N ASP A 455 27.67 -7.63 25.62
CA ASP A 455 27.98 -6.35 24.98
C ASP A 455 27.26 -6.15 23.63
N ARG A 456 26.42 -7.11 23.22
CA ARG A 456 25.66 -7.05 21.97
C ARG A 456 24.16 -7.06 22.19
N VAL A 457 23.44 -6.46 21.25
CA VAL A 457 22.00 -6.66 21.06
C VAL A 457 21.81 -7.46 19.78
N VAL A 458 21.03 -8.54 19.87
CA VAL A 458 20.82 -9.49 18.78
C VAL A 458 19.37 -9.43 18.34
N TRP A 459 19.16 -9.29 17.03
CA TRP A 459 17.87 -9.36 16.37
C TRP A 459 17.82 -10.64 15.52
N GLU A 460 16.98 -11.58 15.90
CA GLU A 460 16.86 -12.92 15.29
C GLU A 460 15.40 -13.40 15.20
N ASP A 461 15.19 -14.65 14.79
CA ASP A 461 13.86 -15.29 14.69
C ASP A 461 12.81 -14.49 13.90
N TRP A 462 13.24 -13.91 12.79
CA TRP A 462 12.40 -13.11 11.92
C TRP A 462 11.18 -13.88 11.42
N ARG A 463 9.99 -13.29 11.52
CA ARG A 463 8.77 -13.82 10.90
C ARG A 463 8.14 -12.79 10.01
N ARG A 464 7.89 -13.17 8.76
CA ARG A 464 7.23 -12.31 7.78
C ARG A 464 6.44 -13.13 6.76
N PRO A 465 5.39 -12.56 6.16
CA PRO A 465 4.76 -13.15 4.99
C PRO A 465 5.76 -13.26 3.84
N PRO A 466 5.56 -14.22 2.91
CA PRO A 466 6.34 -14.26 1.68
C PRO A 466 6.11 -13.00 0.85
N PRO A 467 7.10 -12.54 0.07
CA PRO A 467 6.91 -11.42 -0.83
C PRO A 467 5.74 -11.66 -1.80
N PRO A 468 5.02 -10.62 -2.23
CA PRO A 468 3.97 -10.75 -3.24
C PRO A 468 4.44 -11.55 -4.45
N GLY A 469 3.63 -12.52 -4.88
CA GLY A 469 3.95 -13.37 -6.04
C GLY A 469 4.94 -14.52 -5.77
N SER A 470 5.59 -14.57 -4.59
CA SER A 470 6.48 -15.68 -4.22
C SER A 470 5.71 -16.91 -3.77
N ARG A 471 6.20 -18.11 -4.13
CA ARG A 471 5.63 -19.40 -3.72
C ARG A 471 6.65 -20.18 -2.91
N GLY A 472 6.69 -19.90 -1.61
CA GLY A 472 7.59 -20.51 -0.64
C GLY A 472 7.59 -19.67 0.64
N PRO A 473 8.20 -20.14 1.73
CA PRO A 473 8.46 -19.27 2.88
C PRO A 473 9.30 -18.08 2.43
N ALA A 474 9.14 -16.93 3.09
CA ALA A 474 10.01 -15.80 2.85
C ALA A 474 11.47 -16.23 3.11
N PRO A 475 12.45 -15.79 2.31
CA PRO A 475 13.86 -16.02 2.61
C PRO A 475 14.18 -15.57 4.03
N GLU A 476 14.93 -16.40 4.74
CA GLU A 476 15.37 -16.12 6.11
C GLU A 476 16.20 -14.83 6.10
N LEU A 477 15.92 -13.95 7.07
CA LEU A 477 16.69 -12.72 7.23
C LEU A 477 17.90 -13.02 8.13
N PRO A 478 19.06 -12.40 7.85
CA PRO A 478 20.24 -12.61 8.65
C PRO A 478 20.01 -12.14 10.10
N VAL A 479 20.69 -12.80 11.04
CA VAL A 479 20.78 -12.31 12.42
C VAL A 479 21.56 -11.01 12.43
N LEU A 480 20.94 -9.94 12.92
CA LEU A 480 21.60 -8.64 13.06
C LEU A 480 22.18 -8.50 14.46
N ARG A 481 23.38 -7.93 14.55
CA ARG A 481 24.11 -7.73 15.81
C ARG A 481 24.57 -6.30 15.92
N PHE A 482 24.23 -5.67 17.04
CA PHE A 482 24.58 -4.29 17.34
C PHE A 482 25.43 -4.23 18.59
N ASP A 483 26.32 -3.24 18.68
CA ASP A 483 26.94 -2.86 19.95
C ASP A 483 25.84 -2.41 20.92
N ALA A 484 25.82 -2.95 22.14
CA ALA A 484 24.73 -2.72 23.08
C ALA A 484 24.72 -1.27 23.61
N THR A 485 25.88 -0.65 23.82
CA THR A 485 25.96 0.74 24.28
C THR A 485 25.48 1.70 23.21
N ALA A 486 25.88 1.49 21.95
CA ALA A 486 25.42 2.30 20.82
C ALA A 486 23.91 2.10 20.57
N TYR A 487 23.42 0.86 20.69
CA TYR A 487 21.99 0.54 20.58
C TYR A 487 21.17 1.27 21.65
N ASP A 488 21.55 1.13 22.92
CA ASP A 488 20.81 1.75 24.04
C ASP A 488 20.81 3.28 23.92
N ALA A 489 21.94 3.89 23.54
CA ALA A 489 22.04 5.32 23.31
C ALA A 489 21.13 5.80 22.18
N GLU A 490 21.05 5.05 21.07
CA GLU A 490 20.20 5.39 19.95
C GLU A 490 18.70 5.24 20.29
N ILE A 491 18.31 4.18 21.00
CA ILE A 491 16.92 4.01 21.45
C ILE A 491 16.53 5.13 22.42
N ALA A 492 17.38 5.47 23.40
CA ALA A 492 17.10 6.57 24.32
C ALA A 492 16.94 7.91 23.57
N ARG A 493 17.84 8.21 22.63
CA ARG A 493 17.74 9.40 21.78
C ARG A 493 16.45 9.42 20.95
N ALA A 494 16.01 8.27 20.44
CA ALA A 494 14.76 8.17 19.68
C ALA A 494 13.52 8.36 20.56
N GLU A 495 13.52 7.82 21.78
CA GLU A 495 12.46 8.01 22.78
C GLU A 495 12.36 9.46 23.27
N GLU A 496 13.48 10.19 23.31
CA GLU A 496 13.54 11.62 23.67
C GLU A 496 13.13 12.55 22.52
N ASP A 497 13.20 12.12 21.26
CA ASP A 497 12.78 12.94 20.13
C ASP A 497 11.26 13.12 20.11
N ARG A 498 10.80 14.32 20.49
CA ARG A 498 9.39 14.72 20.47
C ARG A 498 9.07 15.80 19.43
N ALA A 499 10.05 16.24 18.64
CA ALA A 499 9.87 17.33 17.69
C ALA A 499 9.05 16.94 16.43
N TRP A 500 8.70 15.65 16.28
CA TRP A 500 7.76 15.17 15.26
C TRP A 500 6.28 15.34 15.68
N ALA A 501 5.99 15.39 16.98
CA ALA A 501 4.63 15.45 17.48
C ALA A 501 4.09 16.88 17.39
N TRP A 502 2.80 17.00 17.05
CA TRP A 502 2.06 18.25 17.12
C TRP A 502 1.16 18.25 18.38
N PRO A 503 0.54 19.39 18.75
CA PRO A 503 -0.16 19.54 20.04
C PRO A 503 -1.15 18.41 20.34
N ALA A 504 -2.12 18.17 19.46
CA ALA A 504 -3.13 17.13 19.65
C ALA A 504 -2.55 15.72 19.79
N ARG A 505 -1.51 15.39 19.02
CA ARG A 505 -0.84 14.08 19.15
C ARG A 505 -0.08 13.94 20.46
N THR A 506 0.47 15.05 20.96
CA THR A 506 1.09 15.11 22.28
C THR A 506 0.06 14.88 23.38
N VAL A 507 -1.12 15.52 23.30
CA VAL A 507 -2.24 15.29 24.23
C VAL A 507 -2.64 13.81 24.25
N ALA A 508 -2.91 13.23 23.08
CA ALA A 508 -3.31 11.83 22.96
C ALA A 508 -2.27 10.87 23.57
N ARG A 509 -0.98 11.10 23.29
CA ARG A 509 0.12 10.32 23.85
C ARG A 509 0.21 10.43 25.37
N LEU A 510 0.10 11.63 25.93
CA LEU A 510 0.14 11.85 27.38
C LEU A 510 -1.08 11.23 28.09
N ILE A 511 -2.26 11.27 27.48
CA ILE A 511 -3.44 10.54 27.99
C ILE A 511 -3.19 9.04 27.96
N LYS A 512 -2.64 8.49 26.85
CA LYS A 512 -2.27 7.07 26.73
C LYS A 512 -1.30 6.66 27.85
N ALA A 513 -0.23 7.42 28.06
CA ALA A 513 0.75 7.17 29.12
C ALA A 513 0.10 7.20 30.51
N GLY A 514 -0.69 8.23 30.80
CA GLY A 514 -1.40 8.35 32.07
C GLY A 514 -2.36 7.19 32.35
N LEU A 515 -3.00 6.63 31.33
CA LEU A 515 -3.88 5.46 31.43
C LEU A 515 -3.14 4.12 31.53
N VAL A 516 -1.91 4.04 31.03
CA VAL A 516 -1.04 2.87 31.24
C VAL A 516 -0.54 2.85 32.69
N GLU A 517 -0.16 4.00 33.23
CA GLU A 517 0.27 4.13 34.62
C GLU A 517 -0.88 3.94 35.62
N ARG A 518 -2.10 4.39 35.25
CA ARG A 518 -3.29 4.38 36.10
C ARG A 518 -4.48 3.72 35.41
N PRO A 519 -4.47 2.40 35.20
CA PRO A 519 -5.56 1.68 34.54
C PRO A 519 -6.90 1.78 35.29
N GLU A 520 -6.87 2.06 36.59
CA GLU A 520 -8.04 2.24 37.45
C GLU A 520 -8.92 3.43 37.06
N LEU A 521 -8.38 4.41 36.33
CA LEU A 521 -9.14 5.54 35.81
C LEU A 521 -10.26 5.12 34.85
N LEU A 522 -10.10 3.98 34.16
CA LEU A 522 -11.13 3.42 33.29
C LEU A 522 -11.82 2.20 33.91
N SER A 523 -11.08 1.32 34.60
CA SER A 523 -11.68 0.07 35.11
C SER A 523 -12.79 0.33 36.14
N ARG A 524 -12.71 1.42 36.91
CA ARG A 524 -13.78 1.85 37.83
C ARG A 524 -15.12 2.15 37.14
N TRP A 525 -15.10 2.39 35.83
CA TRP A 525 -16.27 2.67 35.00
C TRP A 525 -16.66 1.49 34.11
N ASP A 526 -16.15 0.28 34.42
CA ASP A 526 -16.29 -0.91 33.58
C ASP A 526 -15.74 -0.71 32.17
N ALA A 527 -14.70 0.13 32.05
CA ALA A 527 -14.06 0.48 30.79
C ALA A 527 -12.60 0.00 30.72
N ARG A 528 -12.13 -0.26 29.50
CA ARG A 528 -10.76 -0.66 29.16
C ARG A 528 -10.22 0.27 28.08
N ARG A 529 -8.96 0.66 28.20
CA ARG A 529 -8.25 1.46 27.20
C ARG A 529 -8.38 0.83 25.80
N GLY A 530 -8.80 1.62 24.83
CA GLY A 530 -8.77 1.29 23.41
C GLY A 530 -7.66 2.05 22.69
N TRP A 531 -7.94 2.41 21.43
CA TRP A 531 -7.05 3.21 20.61
C TRP A 531 -7.04 4.68 21.08
N ILE A 532 -5.87 5.29 21.21
CA ILE A 532 -5.71 6.69 21.61
C ILE A 532 -4.68 7.33 20.70
N SER A 533 -5.12 8.25 19.84
CA SER A 533 -4.27 8.99 18.90
C SER A 533 -5.04 10.18 18.34
N THR A 534 -4.55 10.77 17.25
CA THR A 534 -5.28 11.78 16.49
C THR A 534 -6.16 11.14 15.43
N GLY A 535 -7.35 11.71 15.22
CA GLY A 535 -8.27 11.23 14.20
C GLY A 535 -7.67 11.26 12.79
N HIS A 536 -8.03 10.27 11.96
CA HIS A 536 -7.59 10.26 10.55
C HIS A 536 -8.18 11.42 9.73
N GLU A 537 -9.40 11.85 10.06
CA GLU A 537 -10.09 12.97 9.39
C GLU A 537 -9.80 14.33 10.06
N GLU A 538 -9.45 14.29 11.35
CA GLU A 538 -9.19 15.45 12.19
C GLU A 538 -7.82 15.29 12.86
N PRO A 539 -6.72 15.49 12.11
CA PRO A 539 -5.37 15.28 12.63
C PRO A 539 -5.04 16.24 13.78
N ASP A 540 -5.66 17.41 13.84
CA ASP A 540 -5.50 18.39 14.92
C ASP A 540 -6.35 18.07 16.16
N THR A 541 -7.01 16.91 16.22
CA THR A 541 -7.90 16.55 17.32
C THR A 541 -7.48 15.24 17.97
N ALA A 542 -7.30 15.25 19.29
CA ALA A 542 -7.03 14.05 20.07
C ALA A 542 -8.31 13.22 20.27
N GLN A 543 -8.21 11.92 20.03
CA GLN A 543 -9.31 10.95 20.15
C GLN A 543 -8.91 9.85 21.12
N VAL A 544 -9.80 9.60 22.09
CA VAL A 544 -9.67 8.53 23.09
C VAL A 544 -10.78 7.53 22.84
N HIS A 545 -10.42 6.32 22.42
CA HIS A 545 -11.36 5.20 22.35
C HIS A 545 -11.19 4.31 23.58
N PHE A 546 -12.31 3.81 24.09
CA PHE A 546 -12.33 2.82 25.16
C PHE A 546 -13.45 1.81 24.94
N TRP A 547 -13.19 0.59 25.40
CA TRP A 547 -14.14 -0.50 25.39
C TRP A 547 -14.92 -0.47 26.69
N TYR A 548 -16.24 -0.51 26.62
CA TYR A 548 -17.11 -0.61 27.78
C TYR A 548 -17.82 -1.96 27.80
N GLN A 549 -17.82 -2.61 28.95
CA GLN A 549 -18.52 -3.87 29.15
C GLN A 549 -18.91 -3.99 30.63
N PRO A 550 -20.22 -4.06 30.98
CA PRO A 550 -20.65 -4.17 32.38
C PRO A 550 -19.92 -5.28 33.13
N GLY A 551 -19.52 -5.01 34.37
CA GLY A 551 -18.81 -5.96 35.23
C GLY A 551 -17.33 -6.18 34.89
N LEU A 552 -16.79 -5.50 33.86
CA LEU A 552 -15.38 -5.58 33.48
C LEU A 552 -14.44 -5.17 34.62
N GLY A 553 -14.75 -4.09 35.34
CA GLY A 553 -13.96 -3.60 36.48
C GLY A 553 -13.95 -4.58 37.66
N ALA A 554 -15.03 -5.35 37.81
CA ALA A 554 -15.16 -6.41 38.81
C ALA A 554 -14.59 -7.76 38.34
N GLY A 555 -14.02 -7.85 37.14
CA GLY A 555 -13.49 -9.09 36.55
C GLY A 555 -14.58 -10.08 36.12
N ARG A 556 -15.83 -9.64 35.99
CA ARG A 556 -17.00 -10.44 35.57
C ARG A 556 -17.69 -9.77 34.38
N PRO A 557 -17.02 -9.70 33.22
CA PRO A 557 -17.52 -8.96 32.07
C PRO A 557 -18.77 -9.63 31.46
N GLU A 558 -19.83 -8.85 31.21
CA GLU A 558 -21.12 -9.33 30.71
C GLU A 558 -21.42 -8.89 29.26
N GLY A 559 -21.83 -9.85 28.43
CA GLY A 559 -22.24 -9.61 27.04
C GLY A 559 -21.11 -9.12 26.13
N ASP A 560 -21.44 -8.61 24.94
CA ASP A 560 -20.43 -8.04 24.04
C ASP A 560 -20.06 -6.60 24.46
N PRO A 561 -18.81 -6.15 24.22
CA PRO A 561 -18.38 -4.80 24.55
C PRO A 561 -18.89 -3.77 23.53
N LEU A 562 -19.13 -2.54 24.00
CA LEU A 562 -19.31 -1.35 23.16
C LEU A 562 -17.99 -0.57 23.05
N VAL A 563 -17.79 0.14 21.94
CA VAL A 563 -16.69 1.09 21.78
C VAL A 563 -17.23 2.49 21.91
N PHE A 564 -16.64 3.28 22.80
CA PHE A 564 -16.89 4.70 22.91
C PHE A 564 -15.73 5.50 22.33
N ARG A 565 -16.07 6.65 21.73
CA ARG A 565 -15.14 7.65 21.24
C ARG A 565 -15.37 8.96 21.99
N TRP A 566 -14.31 9.42 22.64
CA TRP A 566 -14.22 10.75 23.24
C TRP A 566 -13.26 11.63 22.44
N THR A 567 -13.73 12.81 22.07
CA THR A 567 -12.94 13.84 21.41
C THR A 567 -12.44 14.85 22.44
N VAL A 568 -11.13 15.05 22.52
CA VAL A 568 -10.51 16.10 23.34
C VAL A 568 -10.22 17.29 22.43
N PRO A 569 -11.00 18.39 22.52
CA PRO A 569 -10.81 19.55 21.65
C PRO A 569 -9.51 20.28 22.01
N ASP A 570 -8.85 20.84 21.00
CA ASP A 570 -7.75 21.77 21.25
C ASP A 570 -8.33 23.12 21.69
N ASP A 571 -8.08 23.49 22.95
CA ASP A 571 -8.52 24.75 23.55
C ASP A 571 -7.40 25.82 23.56
N GLY A 572 -6.27 25.53 22.90
CA GLY A 572 -5.11 26.40 22.83
C GLY A 572 -4.22 26.39 24.08
N THR A 573 -4.57 25.63 25.13
CA THR A 573 -3.70 25.45 26.30
C THR A 573 -2.56 24.46 26.00
N PRO A 574 -1.45 24.49 26.75
CA PRO A 574 -0.34 23.57 26.53
C PRO A 574 -0.78 22.09 26.58
N PRO A 575 -0.26 21.21 25.70
CA PRO A 575 -0.67 19.81 25.64
C PRO A 575 -0.62 19.05 26.97
N GLU A 576 0.35 19.38 27.83
CA GLU A 576 0.52 18.80 29.16
C GLU A 576 -0.65 19.15 30.08
N ALA A 577 -1.12 20.40 30.01
CA ALA A 577 -2.25 20.88 30.79
C ALA A 577 -3.57 20.25 30.30
N GLN A 578 -3.77 20.17 28.98
CA GLN A 578 -4.93 19.50 28.38
C GLN A 578 -4.98 18.02 28.77
N ALA A 579 -3.87 17.29 28.64
CA ALA A 579 -3.81 15.87 29.01
C ALA A 579 -4.05 15.66 30.51
N ALA A 580 -3.50 16.51 31.37
CA ALA A 580 -3.76 16.45 32.81
C ALA A 580 -5.23 16.73 33.14
N ALA A 581 -5.87 17.70 32.47
CA ALA A 581 -7.29 17.97 32.61
C ALA A 581 -8.15 16.78 32.14
N ALA A 582 -7.79 16.16 31.02
CA ALA A 582 -8.46 14.97 30.51
C ALA A 582 -8.38 13.79 31.51
N LEU A 583 -7.19 13.54 32.08
CA LEU A 583 -7.01 12.48 33.08
C LEU A 583 -7.74 12.77 34.39
N ARG A 584 -7.81 14.04 34.83
CA ARG A 584 -8.65 14.45 35.98
C ARG A 584 -10.12 14.19 35.71
N ARG A 585 -10.62 14.57 34.52
CA ARG A 585 -12.01 14.33 34.14
C ARG A 585 -12.37 12.84 34.16
N LEU A 586 -11.48 11.96 33.68
CA LEU A 586 -11.68 10.50 33.79
C LEU A 586 -11.76 10.00 35.24
N ALA A 587 -11.09 10.68 36.18
CA ALA A 587 -11.14 10.33 37.60
C ALA A 587 -12.45 10.77 38.29
N GLU A 588 -13.08 11.83 37.78
CA GLU A 588 -14.19 12.53 38.44
C GLU A 588 -15.56 12.24 37.79
N GLU A 589 -15.60 12.07 36.46
CA GLU A 589 -16.83 11.92 35.68
C GLU A 589 -16.83 10.60 34.89
N ASP A 590 -18.00 9.94 34.81
CA ASP A 590 -18.18 8.75 33.98
C ASP A 590 -17.92 9.08 32.49
N PRO A 591 -16.91 8.46 31.84
CA PRO A 591 -16.56 8.78 30.46
C PRO A 591 -17.67 8.52 29.45
N LYS A 592 -18.64 7.66 29.77
CA LYS A 592 -19.78 7.37 28.90
C LYS A 592 -20.73 8.58 28.75
N SER A 593 -20.71 9.52 29.69
CA SER A 593 -21.58 10.71 29.68
C SER A 593 -21.18 11.79 28.68
N TYR A 594 -19.89 11.85 28.31
CA TYR A 594 -19.33 12.82 27.36
C TYR A 594 -18.68 12.18 26.13
N SER A 595 -18.90 10.88 25.95
CA SER A 595 -18.43 10.10 24.80
C SER A 595 -19.59 9.66 23.93
N ARG A 596 -19.31 9.33 22.67
CA ARG A 596 -20.31 8.76 21.75
C ARG A 596 -20.00 7.30 21.47
N VAL A 597 -21.02 6.46 21.36
CA VAL A 597 -20.84 5.10 20.84
C VAL A 597 -20.30 5.20 19.42
N SER A 598 -19.29 4.39 19.11
CA SER A 598 -18.62 4.34 17.81
C SER A 598 -18.37 2.92 17.29
N GLY A 599 -18.74 1.89 18.06
CA GLY A 599 -18.57 0.49 17.69
C GLY A 599 -19.25 -0.46 18.68
N GLY A 600 -19.31 -1.75 18.32
CA GLY A 600 -20.09 -2.77 19.03
C GLY A 600 -21.22 -3.30 18.13
N THR A 601 -22.34 -3.70 18.72
CA THR A 601 -23.55 -4.09 17.97
C THR A 601 -24.71 -3.19 18.34
N ARG A 602 -25.61 -2.94 17.36
CA ARG A 602 -26.84 -2.15 17.57
C ARG A 602 -27.68 -2.71 18.72
N LYS A 603 -27.93 -4.03 18.68
CA LYS A 603 -28.66 -4.75 19.72
C LYS A 603 -28.08 -4.47 21.11
N ARG A 604 -26.75 -4.52 21.24
CA ARG A 604 -26.08 -4.28 22.51
C ARG A 604 -26.18 -2.82 22.98
N ALA A 605 -26.10 -1.86 22.06
CA ALA A 605 -26.30 -0.45 22.38
C ALA A 605 -27.72 -0.19 22.89
N GLU A 606 -28.73 -0.75 22.23
CA GLU A 606 -30.14 -0.63 22.63
C GLU A 606 -30.42 -1.29 24.00
N GLU A 607 -29.89 -2.50 24.24
CA GLU A 607 -29.97 -3.18 25.55
C GLU A 607 -29.41 -2.35 26.70
N LEU A 608 -28.34 -1.59 26.43
CA LEU A 608 -27.64 -0.77 27.42
C LEU A 608 -28.11 0.70 27.44
N GLY A 609 -29.14 1.04 26.64
CA GLY A 609 -29.74 2.38 26.62
C GLY A 609 -28.94 3.45 25.88
N TYR A 610 -28.05 3.07 24.96
CA TYR A 610 -27.26 3.99 24.15
C TYR A 610 -27.78 4.12 22.72
N THR A 611 -27.72 5.33 22.17
CA THR A 611 -28.06 5.60 20.77
C THR A 611 -27.00 5.02 19.82
N TRP A 612 -27.45 4.32 18.77
CA TRP A 612 -26.57 3.78 17.73
C TRP A 612 -26.16 4.87 16.72
N PRO A 613 -24.86 5.05 16.43
CA PRO A 613 -24.36 6.21 15.69
C PRO A 613 -24.56 6.16 14.17
N PHE A 614 -25.07 5.07 13.60
CA PHE A 614 -25.16 4.84 12.15
C PHE A 614 -26.60 4.93 11.59
N ASP A 615 -27.53 5.53 12.34
CA ASP A 615 -28.93 5.75 11.91
C ASP A 615 -29.14 7.12 11.22
N GLY A 616 -28.10 7.66 10.58
CA GLY A 616 -28.09 8.96 9.89
C GLY A 616 -27.59 8.88 8.46
#